data_AF-A0A7H2BB55-F1
#
_entry.id   AF-A0A7H2BB55-F1
#
_cell.length_a   1.000
_cell.length_b   1.000
_cell.length_c   1.000
_cell.angle_alpha   90.00
_cell.angle_beta   90.00
_cell.angle_gamma   90.00
#
_symmetry.space_group_name_H-M   'P 1'
#
loop_
_entity.id
_entity.type
_entity.pdbx_description
1 polymer ?
#
loop_
_entity_poly.entity_id
_entity_poly.type
_entity_poly.pdbx_seq_one_letter_code
_entity_poly.pdbx_strand_id
1 'polypeptide(L)'
;MVRGLFDNPVMLLILLLIIILLFGAPKLPGMARSLGQSMRIFKSEVDGMKKDGNSTKVASAKDPVEGEVVNNNNHGSVAAPDSTDKL
;
A
#
# COMPACT_ATOMS: atom_id res chain seq x y z
N MET A 1 8.23 -30.38 -22.32
CA MET A 1 6.87 -30.74 -22.77
C MET A 1 5.79 -29.70 -22.42
N VAL A 2 6.02 -28.80 -21.47
CA VAL A 2 5.01 -27.82 -20.98
C VAL A 2 4.90 -26.53 -21.81
N ARG A 3 5.82 -26.26 -22.75
CA ARG A 3 5.92 -24.95 -23.41
C ARG A 3 4.68 -24.59 -24.25
N GLY A 4 4.12 -25.55 -24.99
CA GLY A 4 2.91 -25.33 -25.81
C GLY A 4 1.61 -25.11 -25.01
N LEU A 5 1.63 -25.32 -23.69
CA LEU A 5 0.48 -25.08 -22.81
C LEU A 5 0.29 -23.58 -22.52
N PHE A 6 1.40 -22.83 -22.47
CA PHE A 6 1.41 -21.42 -22.05
C PHE A 6 1.26 -20.44 -23.22
N ASP A 7 1.47 -20.90 -24.45
CA ASP A 7 1.35 -20.07 -25.65
C ASP A 7 -0.11 -19.87 -26.11
N ASN A 8 -1.05 -20.62 -25.53
CA ASN A 8 -2.48 -20.53 -25.85
C ASN A 8 -3.19 -19.60 -24.86
N PRO A 9 -3.64 -18.39 -25.27
CA PRO A 9 -4.33 -17.46 -24.37
C PRO A 9 -5.62 -18.05 -23.79
N VAL A 10 -6.27 -18.95 -24.53
CA VAL A 10 -7.47 -19.68 -24.08
C VAL A 10 -7.17 -20.61 -22.90
N MET A 11 -5.99 -21.25 -22.86
CA MET A 11 -5.61 -22.11 -21.74
C MET A 11 -5.37 -21.33 -20.46
N LEU A 12 -4.81 -20.12 -20.56
CA LEU A 12 -4.67 -19.23 -19.41
C LEU A 12 -6.03 -18.82 -18.84
N LEU A 13 -7.04 -18.56 -19.69
CA LEU A 13 -8.40 -18.29 -19.24
C LEU A 13 -9.04 -19.49 -18.54
N ILE A 14 -8.86 -20.70 -19.08
CA ILE A 14 -9.39 -21.93 -18.45
C ILE A 14 -8.72 -22.17 -17.09
N LEU A 15 -7.40 -22.00 -17.00
CA LEU A 15 -6.68 -22.13 -15.73
C LEU A 15 -7.15 -21.10 -14.70
N LEU A 16 -7.33 -19.84 -15.12
CA LEU A 16 -7.86 -18.78 -14.27
C LEU A 16 -9.28 -19.11 -13.79
N LEU A 17 -10.12 -19.66 -14.66
CA LEU A 17 -11.49 -20.08 -14.32
C LEU A 17 -11.48 -21.18 -13.26
N ILE A 18 -10.58 -22.17 -13.37
CA ILE A 18 -10.41 -23.23 -12.37
C ILE A 18 -10.00 -22.63 -11.01
N ILE A 19 -9.05 -21.68 -10.99
CA ILE A 19 -8.64 -21.01 -9.75
C ILE A 19 -9.81 -20.22 -9.14
N ILE A 20 -10.59 -19.50 -9.95
CA ILE A 20 -11.80 -18.80 -9.48
C ILE A 20 -12.81 -19.79 -8.88
N LEU A 21 -12.96 -20.98 -9.46
CA LEU A 21 -13.93 -21.97 -8.97
C LEU A 21 -13.48 -22.60 -7.63
N LEU A 22 -12.18 -22.83 -7.44
CA LEU A 22 -11.61 -23.39 -6.22
C LEU A 22 -11.58 -22.38 -5.06
N PHE A 23 -11.14 -21.15 -5.35
CA PHE A 23 -10.92 -20.12 -4.33
C PHE A 23 -12.12 -19.19 -4.19
N GLY A 24 -12.95 -19.03 -5.21
CA GLY A 24 -14.04 -18.05 -5.27
C GLY A 24 -13.56 -16.65 -5.72
N ALA A 25 -14.46 -15.92 -6.38
CA ALA A 25 -14.21 -14.56 -6.86
C ALA A 25 -13.70 -13.56 -5.79
N PRO A 26 -14.17 -13.55 -4.51
CA PRO A 26 -13.69 -12.58 -3.52
C PRO A 26 -12.33 -12.93 -2.90
N LYS A 27 -11.88 -14.20 -2.95
CA LYS A 27 -10.62 -14.63 -2.32
C LYS A 27 -9.39 -14.32 -3.17
N LEU A 28 -9.52 -14.38 -4.50
CA LEU A 28 -8.47 -13.97 -5.45
C LEU A 28 -7.92 -12.56 -5.22
N PRO A 29 -8.76 -11.51 -5.18
CA PRO A 29 -8.27 -10.14 -4.95
C PRO A 29 -7.78 -9.93 -3.52
N GLY A 30 -8.28 -10.69 -2.54
CA GLY A 30 -7.76 -10.66 -1.17
C GLY A 30 -6.32 -11.18 -1.09
N MET A 31 -6.07 -12.36 -1.68
CA MET A 31 -4.73 -12.96 -1.72
C MET A 31 -3.75 -12.13 -2.54
N ALA A 32 -4.17 -11.59 -3.69
CA ALA A 32 -3.31 -10.73 -4.49
C ALA A 32 -2.90 -9.46 -3.73
N ARG A 33 -3.80 -8.88 -2.92
CA ARG A 33 -3.49 -7.69 -2.10
C ARG A 33 -2.50 -8.01 -0.98
N SER A 34 -2.70 -9.10 -0.23
CA SER A 34 -1.75 -9.47 0.84
C SER A 34 -0.38 -9.82 0.30
N LEU A 35 -0.32 -10.60 -0.80
CA LEU A 35 0.94 -10.91 -1.50
C LEU A 35 1.61 -9.65 -2.06
N GLY A 36 0.83 -8.71 -2.62
CA GLY A 36 1.34 -7.44 -3.12
C GLY A 36 1.93 -6.56 -2.02
N GLN A 37 1.31 -6.52 -0.84
CA GLN A 37 1.83 -5.82 0.33
C GLN A 37 3.16 -6.43 0.81
N SER A 38 3.24 -7.76 0.94
CA SER A 38 4.49 -8.44 1.32
C SER A 38 5.60 -8.27 0.27
N MET A 39 5.24 -8.34 -1.02
CA MET A 39 6.19 -8.18 -2.12
C MET A 39 6.74 -6.76 -2.20
N ARG A 40 5.96 -5.73 -1.84
CA ARG A 40 6.44 -4.34 -1.76
C ARG A 40 7.53 -4.18 -0.72
N ILE A 41 7.33 -4.75 0.47
CA ILE A 41 8.32 -4.71 1.56
C ILE A 41 9.60 -5.44 1.12
N PHE A 42 9.45 -6.66 0.61
CA PHE A 42 10.58 -7.44 0.10
C PHE A 42 11.35 -6.73 -1.02
N LYS A 43 10.64 -6.09 -1.96
CA LYS A 43 11.26 -5.31 -3.04
C LYS A 43 12.04 -4.11 -2.49
N SER A 44 11.51 -3.39 -1.50
CA SER A 44 12.19 -2.24 -0.90
C SER A 44 13.47 -2.64 -0.14
N GLU A 45 13.44 -3.76 0.57
CA GLU A 45 14.62 -4.29 1.26
C GLU A 45 15.68 -4.80 0.27
N VAL A 46 15.26 -5.56 -0.75
CA VAL A 46 16.13 -6.08 -1.80
C VAL A 46 16.68 -4.98 -2.72
N ASP A 47 15.88 -3.94 -3.04
CA ASP A 47 16.36 -2.78 -3.80
C ASP A 47 17.33 -1.94 -2.98
N GLY A 48 17.17 -1.86 -1.65
CA GLY A 48 18.15 -1.26 -0.74
C GLY A 48 19.52 -1.93 -0.85
N MET A 49 19.53 -3.27 -0.80
CA MET A 49 20.75 -4.07 -0.97
C MET A 49 21.37 -3.92 -2.38
N LYS A 50 20.56 -3.75 -3.42
CA LYS A 50 21.04 -3.51 -4.80
C LYS A 50 21.58 -2.10 -4.99
N LYS A 51 21.01 -1.11 -4.30
CA LYS A 51 21.37 0.31 -4.40
C LYS A 51 22.71 0.63 -3.73
N ASP A 52 23.11 -0.14 -2.71
CA ASP A 52 24.44 -0.05 -2.09
C ASP A 52 25.58 -0.45 -3.05
N GLY A 53 25.27 -1.09 -4.20
CA GLY A 53 26.23 -1.46 -5.25
C GLY A 53 26.15 -0.68 -6.57
N ASN A 54 25.07 0.07 -6.84
CA ASN A 54 24.99 0.98 -7.99
C ASN A 54 23.77 1.90 -7.86
N SER A 55 24.00 3.20 -7.71
CA SER A 55 22.94 4.21 -7.70
C SER A 55 22.31 4.35 -9.09
N THR A 56 21.02 4.01 -9.26
CA THR A 56 20.09 4.77 -10.12
C THR A 56 18.62 4.41 -9.83
N LYS A 57 17.90 5.45 -9.46
CA LYS A 57 16.45 5.70 -9.39
C LYS A 57 15.58 4.89 -10.38
N VAL A 58 14.51 4.25 -9.88
CA VAL A 58 13.26 4.11 -10.63
C VAL A 58 12.05 4.27 -9.69
N ALA A 59 11.11 5.08 -10.16
CA ALA A 59 10.00 5.74 -9.48
C ALA A 59 9.10 4.87 -8.57
N SER A 60 8.86 5.40 -7.36
CA SER A 60 7.66 5.14 -6.57
C SER A 60 6.42 5.55 -7.35
N ALA A 61 5.55 4.60 -7.65
CA ALA A 61 4.21 4.90 -8.08
C ALA A 61 3.38 5.40 -6.88
N LYS A 62 3.08 6.70 -6.92
CA LYS A 62 1.95 7.38 -6.27
C LYS A 62 2.06 7.53 -4.75
N ASP A 63 2.62 8.65 -4.30
CA ASP A 63 2.25 9.26 -3.02
C ASP A 63 0.83 9.83 -3.18
N PRO A 64 -0.20 9.31 -2.49
CA PRO A 64 -1.45 10.01 -2.34
C PRO A 64 -1.15 11.26 -1.52
N VAL A 65 -1.48 12.42 -2.07
CA VAL A 65 -1.31 13.72 -1.42
C VAL A 65 -2.01 13.69 -0.06
N GLU A 66 -1.23 13.99 0.99
CA GLU A 66 -1.68 14.05 2.38
C GLU A 66 -2.80 15.08 2.51
N GLY A 67 -4.01 14.61 2.82
CA GLY A 67 -5.12 15.49 3.16
C GLY A 67 -4.87 16.10 4.52
N GLU A 68 -4.35 17.32 4.54
CA GLU A 68 -4.28 18.13 5.75
C GLU A 68 -5.70 18.47 6.22
N VAL A 69 -6.17 17.81 7.28
CA VAL A 69 -7.36 18.26 8.03
C VAL A 69 -6.94 19.29 9.08
N VAL A 70 -6.98 20.58 8.70
CA VAL A 70 -6.86 21.70 9.65
C VAL A 70 -8.06 21.67 10.60
N ASN A 71 -7.87 21.19 11.83
CA ASN A 71 -8.84 21.38 12.93
C ASN A 71 -8.37 22.52 13.83
N ASN A 72 -8.90 23.72 13.58
CA ASN A 72 -8.50 24.95 14.24
C ASN A 72 -9.23 25.11 15.59
N ASN A 73 -8.79 24.37 16.61
CA ASN A 73 -9.36 24.42 17.97
C ASN A 73 -8.50 25.21 18.97
N ASN A 74 -7.80 26.25 18.52
CA ASN A 74 -7.15 27.22 19.40
C ASN A 74 -7.68 28.64 19.14
N HIS A 75 -8.93 28.85 19.53
CA HIS A 75 -9.39 30.11 20.11
C HIS A 75 -9.47 29.82 21.62
N GLY A 76 -8.46 30.12 22.43
CA GLY A 76 -7.97 31.48 22.60
C GLY A 76 -8.99 32.35 23.34
N SER A 77 -9.73 31.81 24.32
CA SER A 77 -10.42 32.65 25.31
C SER A 77 -9.40 33.09 26.37
N VAL A 78 -8.67 34.14 26.02
CA VAL A 78 -7.95 35.01 26.94
C VAL A 78 -8.98 35.74 27.81
N ALA A 79 -9.09 35.33 29.09
CA ALA A 79 -9.63 36.11 30.22
C ALA A 79 -9.33 35.28 31.48
N ALA A 80 -8.71 35.72 32.57
CA ALA A 80 -8.08 36.96 33.03
C ALA A 80 -7.14 36.54 34.19
N PRO A 81 -6.14 37.35 34.61
CA PRO A 81 -5.31 37.01 35.76
C PRO A 81 -6.13 37.24 37.04
N ASP A 82 -6.33 36.21 37.87
CA ASP A 82 -6.90 36.41 39.21
C ASP A 82 -6.02 35.72 40.25
N SER A 83 -4.94 36.43 40.56
CA SER A 83 -4.22 36.31 41.82
C SER A 83 -4.52 37.59 42.59
N THR A 84 -4.95 37.45 43.84
CA THR A 84 -5.24 38.49 44.85
C THR A 84 -6.66 39.07 44.87
N ASP A 85 -7.51 38.60 45.78
CA ASP A 85 -8.03 39.47 46.85
C ASP A 85 -8.88 38.72 47.91
N LYS A 86 -8.50 38.93 49.19
CA LYS A 86 -9.37 38.96 50.40
C LYS A 86 -10.20 37.71 50.78
N LEU A 87 -9.75 36.94 51.77
CA LEU A 87 -10.01 37.16 53.21
C LEU A 87 -9.21 36.17 54.08
#